data_AF-A0A5D3FRC4-F1
#
_entry.id   AF-A0A5D3FRC4-F1
#
_cell.length_a   1.000
_cell.length_b   1.000
_cell.length_c   1.000
_cell.angle_alpha   90.00
_cell.angle_beta   90.00
_cell.angle_gamma   90.00
#
_symmetry.space_group_name_H-M   'P 1'
#
loop_
_entity.id
_entity.type
_entity.pdbx_description
1 polymer ?
#
loop_
_entity_poly.entity_id
_entity_poly.type
_entity_poly.pdbx_seq_one_letter_code
_entity_poly.pdbx_strand_id
1 'polypeptide(L)' 'MTTSDRTDVTLPDPRKRPTIPVPEAGELLGLSRASAYEAANRGDIPTLRIGRRMVVPTARLLAMLGLDNGEAG' A
#
# COMPACT_ATOMS: atom_id res chain seq x y z
N MET A 1 10.66 9.00 -29.51
CA MET A 1 9.45 8.80 -28.68
C MET A 1 9.87 7.87 -27.54
N THR A 2 10.43 8.44 -26.48
CA THR A 2 11.05 7.70 -25.37
C THR A 2 10.25 8.00 -24.12
N THR A 3 9.32 7.12 -23.74
CA THR A 3 8.66 7.20 -22.43
C THR A 3 9.35 6.20 -21.51
N SER A 4 10.53 6.60 -21.05
CA SER A 4 11.29 5.95 -19.99
C SER A 4 11.24 6.89 -18.80
N ASP A 5 10.28 6.68 -17.90
CA ASP A 5 10.35 7.02 -16.47
C ASP A 5 9.08 6.46 -15.79
N ARG A 6 8.97 5.13 -15.72
CA ARG A 6 8.02 4.53 -14.78
C ARG A 6 8.82 4.37 -13.50
N THR A 7 8.77 5.41 -12.69
CA THR A 7 9.35 5.49 -11.33
C THR A 7 9.27 4.13 -10.67
N ASP A 8 10.40 3.60 -10.25
CA ASP A 8 10.49 2.31 -9.55
C ASP A 8 9.63 2.41 -8.28
N VAL A 9 8.40 1.89 -8.36
CA VAL A 9 7.50 1.84 -7.22
C VAL A 9 8.01 0.72 -6.32
N THR A 10 9.03 1.02 -5.52
CA THR A 10 9.59 0.06 -4.57
C THR A 10 8.54 -0.24 -3.51
N LEU A 11 8.02 -1.47 -3.50
CA LEU A 11 7.10 -1.88 -2.44
C LEU A 11 7.81 -1.83 -1.08
N PRO A 12 7.20 -1.22 -0.05
CA PRO A 12 7.83 -1.10 1.24
C PRO A 12 7.99 -2.49 1.89
N ASP A 13 9.14 -2.69 2.52
CA ASP A 13 9.50 -3.92 3.19
C ASP A 13 8.84 -3.93 4.58
N PRO A 14 7.94 -4.89 4.91
CA PRO A 14 7.12 -4.84 6.12
C PRO A 14 7.96 -4.94 7.41
N ARG A 15 9.19 -5.47 7.32
CA ARG A 15 10.14 -5.55 8.43
C ARG A 15 10.81 -4.20 8.74
N LYS A 16 11.00 -3.35 7.73
CA LYS A 16 11.62 -2.02 7.87
C LYS A 16 10.58 -0.93 8.07
N ARG A 17 9.44 -1.05 7.37
CA ARG A 17 8.35 -0.09 7.40
C ARG A 17 7.01 -0.83 7.51
N PRO A 18 6.60 -1.16 8.75
CA PRO A 18 5.44 -2.03 8.98
C PRO A 18 4.10 -1.36 8.64
N THR A 19 4.05 -0.04 8.62
CA THR A 19 2.84 0.73 8.27
C THR A 19 3.19 1.92 7.40
N ILE A 20 2.33 2.19 6.41
CA ILE A 20 2.39 3.37 5.55
C ILE A 20 1.08 4.17 5.65
N PRO A 21 1.03 5.47 5.38
CA PRO A 21 -0.20 6.22 5.33
C PRO A 21 -1.09 5.76 4.15
N VAL A 22 -2.41 5.94 4.31
CA VAL A 22 -3.41 5.64 3.27
C VAL A 22 -3.10 6.21 1.88
N PRO A 23 -2.73 7.50 1.71
CA PRO A 23 -2.37 8.04 0.40
C PRO A 23 -1.25 7.26 -0.28
N GLU A 24 -0.21 6.91 0.47
CA GLU A 24 0.94 6.20 -0.06
C GLU A 24 0.57 4.77 -0.47
N ALA A 25 -0.24 4.07 0.33
CA ALA A 25 -0.80 2.78 -0.08
C ALA A 25 -1.66 2.88 -1.34
N GLY A 26 -2.41 3.98 -1.49
CA GLY A 26 -3.16 4.28 -2.70
C GLY A 26 -2.27 4.41 -3.93
N GLU A 27 -1.18 5.16 -3.82
CA GLU A 27 -0.21 5.32 -4.91
C GLU A 27 0.39 3.99 -5.35
N LEU A 28 0.73 3.10 -4.40
CA LEU A 28 1.19 1.73 -4.70
C LEU A 28 0.14 0.90 -5.45
N LEU A 29 -1.14 1.15 -5.21
CA LEU A 29 -2.27 0.49 -5.86
C LEU A 29 -2.73 1.20 -7.15
N GLY A 30 -2.06 2.28 -7.57
CA GLY A 30 -2.45 3.07 -8.74
C GLY A 30 -3.69 3.95 -8.52
N LEU A 31 -4.01 4.27 -7.26
CA LEU A 31 -5.15 5.09 -6.86
C LEU A 31 -4.73 6.54 -6.57
N SER A 32 -5.62 7.49 -6.87
CA SER A 32 -5.46 8.87 -6.40
C SER A 32 -5.58 8.94 -4.87
N ARG A 33 -5.04 10.01 -4.25
CA ARG A 33 -5.17 10.24 -2.81
C ARG A 33 -6.63 10.19 -2.32
N ALA A 34 -7.57 10.78 -3.08
CA ALA A 34 -8.98 10.77 -2.73
C ALA A 34 -9.54 9.33 -2.80
N SER A 35 -9.26 8.63 -3.89
CA SER A 35 -9.68 7.23 -4.08
C SER A 35 -9.09 6.30 -3.03
N ALA A 36 -7.87 6.56 -2.56
CA ALA A 36 -7.23 5.81 -1.49
C ALA A 36 -7.99 5.95 -0.16
N TYR A 37 -8.38 7.17 0.21
CA TYR A 37 -9.20 7.40 1.40
C TYR A 37 -10.59 6.78 1.28
N GLU A 38 -11.22 6.85 0.12
CA GLU A 38 -12.51 6.19 -0.09
C GLU A 38 -12.39 4.68 0.01
N ALA A 39 -11.40 4.07 -0.66
CA ALA A 39 -11.14 2.64 -0.59
C ALA A 39 -10.78 2.18 0.83
N ALA A 40 -10.02 2.99 1.57
CA ALA A 40 -9.76 2.76 2.99
C ALA A 40 -11.04 2.82 3.85
N ASN A 41 -11.94 3.76 3.57
CA ASN A 41 -13.20 3.92 4.31
C ASN A 41 -14.23 2.83 3.95
N ARG A 42 -14.22 2.33 2.70
CA ARG A 42 -15.02 1.18 2.26
C ARG A 42 -14.49 -0.16 2.79
N GLY A 43 -13.22 -0.20 3.19
CA GLY A 43 -12.56 -1.44 3.63
C GLY A 43 -11.92 -2.24 2.50
N ASP A 44 -11.83 -1.68 1.30
CA ASP A 44 -11.13 -2.29 0.15
C ASP A 44 -9.62 -2.36 0.42
N ILE A 45 -9.06 -1.37 1.13
CA ILE A 45 -7.66 -1.34 1.53
C ILE A 45 -7.55 -1.74 3.01
N PRO A 46 -6.64 -2.66 3.37
CA PRO A 46 -6.45 -3.05 4.76
C PRO A 46 -5.92 -1.87 5.58
N THR A 47 -6.77 -1.27 6.41
CA THR A 47 -6.40 -0.10 7.23
C THR A 47 -6.49 -0.42 8.73
N LEU A 48 -5.58 0.19 9.49
CA LEU A 48 -5.61 0.27 10.94
C LEU A 48 -5.93 1.71 11.33
N ARG A 49 -6.96 1.87 12.16
CA ARG A 49 -7.32 3.15 12.76
C ARG A 49 -6.77 3.22 14.17
N ILE A 50 -5.79 4.10 14.37
CA ILE A 50 -5.15 4.36 15.65
C ILE A 50 -5.56 5.77 16.08
N GLY A 51 -6.60 5.87 16.92
CA GLY A 51 -7.22 7.13 17.28
C GLY A 51 -7.75 7.86 16.04
N ARG A 52 -7.18 9.04 15.75
CA ARG A 52 -7.53 9.88 14.57
C ARG A 52 -6.72 9.55 13.32
N ARG A 53 -5.72 8.68 13.42
CA ARG A 53 -4.80 8.36 12.31
C ARG A 53 -5.23 7.06 11.63
N MET A 54 -5.28 7.08 10.31
CA MET A 54 -5.44 5.87 9.49
C MET A 54 -4.11 5.52 8.84
N VAL A 55 -3.68 4.27 9.02
CA VAL A 55 -2.46 3.72 8.43
C VAL A 55 -2.75 2.36 7.82
N VAL A 56 -1.98 1.96 6.82
CA VAL A 56 -2.09 0.69 6.11
C VAL A 56 -0.92 -0.18 6.54
N PRO A 57 -1.17 -1.37 7.12
CA PRO A 57 -0.10 -2.32 7.40
C PRO A 57 0.48 -2.85 6.10
N THR A 58 1.77 -2.66 5.92
CA THR A 58 2.48 -3.09 4.72
C THR A 58 2.39 -4.60 4.51
N ALA A 59 2.46 -5.38 5.59
CA ALA A 59 2.30 -6.84 5.53
C ALA A 59 0.91 -7.28 4.99
N ARG A 60 -0.16 -6.56 5.39
CA ARG A 60 -1.52 -6.84 4.91
C ARG A 60 -1.71 -6.40 3.48
N LEU A 61 -1.10 -5.27 3.10
CA LEU A 61 -1.09 -4.80 1.72
C LEU A 61 -0.37 -5.79 0.79
N LEU A 62 0.78 -6.30 1.20
CA LEU A 62 1.54 -7.31 0.44
C LEU A 62 0.77 -8.62 0.32
N ALA A 63 0.17 -9.12 1.40
CA ALA A 63 -0.66 -10.33 1.37
C ALA A 63 -1.87 -10.18 0.43
N MET A 64 -2.50 -9.00 0.40
CA MET A 64 -3.60 -8.70 -0.53
C MET A 64 -3.14 -8.77 -2.00
N LEU A 65 -1.88 -8.44 -2.27
CA LEU A 65 -1.27 -8.49 -3.60
C LEU A 65 -0.62 -9.85 -3.91
N GLY A 66 -0.62 -10.82 -2.98
CA GLY A 66 0.10 -12.09 -3.13
C GLY A 66 1.63 -11.97 -3.08
N LEU A 67 2.13 -10.86 -2.52
CA LEU A 67 3.55 -10.50 -2.43
C LEU A 67 4.12 -10.72 -1.02
N ASP A 68 3.40 -11.40 -0.15
CA ASP A 68 3.80 -11.78 1.21
C ASP A 68 4.78 -12.96 1.26
N ASN A 69 5.04 -13.58 0.11
CA ASN A 69 5.94 -14.71 -0.01
C ASN A 69 7.41 -14.27 0.16
N GLY A 70 7.93 -14.43 1.37
CA GLY A 70 9.33 -14.81 1.52
C GLY A 70 9.49 -16.23 0.99
N GLU A 71 9.71 -16.36 -0.32
CA GLU A 71 10.11 -17.55 -1.10
C GLU A 71 9.74 -18.95 -0.56
N ALA A 72 8.85 -19.69 -1.24
CA ALA A 72 8.88 -21.16 -1.38
C ALA A 72 7.79 -21.61 -2.39
N GLY A 73 8.07 -22.43 -3.42
CA GLY A 73 9.20 -23.36 -3.56
C GLY A 73 9.86 -23.38 -4.94
#